data_AF-A0A1F5YHV5-F1
#
_entry.id   AF-A0A1F5YHV5-F1
#
_cell.length_a   1.000
_cell.length_b   1.000
_cell.length_c   1.000
_cell.angle_alpha   90.00
_cell.angle_beta   90.00
_cell.angle_gamma   90.00
#
_symmetry.space_group_name_H-M   'P 1'
#
loop_
_entity.id
_entity.type
_entity.pdbx_description
1 polymer ?
#
loop_
_entity_poly.entity_id
_entity_poly.type
_entity_poly.pdbx_seq_one_letter_code
_entity_poly.pdbx_strand_id
1 'polypeptide(L)'
;MCGYPERVTIKLGVEGFSMMQKQSIIGSNIGNIVGAKLNSLSPLVKKDLEAFIINTVKVKMIKKMDNLLEKEGCLNARKLFLIPVFTIEEIIKRVDTTAPEMRTLFYRELIEIVEDVERKI
;
A
#
# COMPACT_ATOMS: atom_id res chain seq x y z
N MET A 1 -1.03 8.58 -25.99
CA MET A 1 -1.23 7.15 -25.68
C MET A 1 -0.55 6.88 -24.34
N CYS A 2 -1.31 6.74 -23.25
CA CYS A 2 -0.75 6.53 -21.92
C CYS A 2 -0.68 5.01 -21.68
N GLY A 3 0.48 4.41 -21.95
CA GLY A 3 0.72 2.99 -21.72
C GLY A 3 0.79 2.71 -20.22
N TYR A 4 -0.07 1.83 -19.71
CA TYR A 4 0.12 1.23 -18.39
C TYR A 4 1.45 0.48 -18.40
N PRO A 5 2.32 0.64 -17.38
CA PRO A 5 3.58 -0.08 -17.36
C PRO A 5 3.32 -1.58 -17.18
N GLU A 6 4.09 -2.38 -17.92
CA GLU A 6 4.11 -3.83 -17.89
C GLU A 6 4.20 -4.38 -16.46
N ARG A 7 3.61 -5.55 -16.22
CA ARG A 7 3.70 -6.27 -14.94
C ARG A 7 5.15 -6.33 -14.49
N VAL A 8 5.42 -5.82 -13.31
CA VAL A 8 6.76 -5.83 -12.74
C VAL A 8 6.87 -7.06 -11.86
N THR A 9 7.55 -8.10 -12.35
CA THR A 9 7.74 -9.34 -11.57
C THR A 9 8.73 -9.08 -10.43
N ILE A 10 8.24 -9.01 -9.19
CA ILE A 10 9.11 -8.94 -8.01
C ILE A 10 9.42 -10.36 -7.56
N LYS A 11 10.64 -10.83 -7.82
CA LYS A 11 11.15 -12.10 -7.28
C LYS A 11 11.47 -11.91 -5.80
N LEU A 12 10.67 -12.54 -4.93
CA LEU A 12 10.89 -12.57 -3.49
C LEU A 12 12.02 -13.57 -3.17
N GLY A 13 12.97 -13.16 -2.33
CA GLY A 13 14.01 -14.05 -1.79
C GLY A 13 13.39 -15.19 -0.96
N VAL A 14 14.01 -16.37 -1.03
CA VAL A 14 13.45 -17.69 -0.67
C VAL A 14 13.10 -17.86 0.82
N GLU A 15 13.46 -16.93 1.69
CA GLU A 15 13.29 -17.07 3.16
C GLU A 15 11.99 -16.46 3.72
N GLY A 16 11.17 -15.78 2.90
CA GLY A 16 9.94 -15.11 3.37
C GLY A 16 8.66 -15.94 3.34
N PHE A 17 8.69 -17.17 2.81
CA PHE A 17 7.47 -17.88 2.38
C PHE A 17 6.68 -18.61 3.48
N SER A 18 7.20 -18.75 4.70
CA SER A 18 6.63 -19.67 5.71
C SER A 18 5.52 -19.10 6.61
N MET A 19 5.01 -17.87 6.39
CA MET A 19 3.96 -17.29 7.25
C MET A 19 2.78 -16.62 6.52
N MET A 20 2.42 -17.06 5.32
CA MET A 20 1.40 -16.38 4.50
C MET A 20 0.24 -17.27 4.02
N GLN A 21 -0.29 -18.15 4.88
CA GLN A 21 -1.55 -18.86 4.61
C GLN A 21 -2.61 -18.55 5.66
N LYS A 22 -3.25 -17.41 5.50
CA LYS A 22 -4.65 -17.08 5.85
C LYS A 22 -4.74 -15.57 5.67
N GLN A 23 -5.63 -15.10 4.79
CA GLN A 23 -6.28 -13.77 4.76
C GLN A 23 -6.54 -13.31 3.31
N SER A 24 -7.39 -14.05 2.59
CA SER A 24 -7.94 -13.61 1.30
C SER A 24 -9.24 -12.79 1.44
N ILE A 25 -9.71 -12.52 2.67
CA ILE A 25 -11.00 -11.83 2.95
C ILE A 25 -10.78 -10.38 3.42
N ILE A 26 -9.52 -9.97 3.62
CA ILE A 26 -9.16 -8.76 4.34
C ILE A 26 -9.13 -7.49 3.46
N GLY A 27 -8.71 -7.60 2.19
CA GLY A 27 -8.55 -6.44 1.30
C GLY A 27 -9.82 -5.63 1.04
N SER A 28 -10.96 -6.29 0.76
CA SER A 28 -12.22 -5.60 0.44
C SER A 28 -12.90 -4.96 1.66
N ASN A 29 -12.71 -5.51 2.87
CA ASN A 29 -13.32 -4.92 4.07
C ASN A 29 -12.55 -3.70 4.58
N ILE A 30 -11.22 -3.65 4.42
CA ILE A 30 -10.41 -2.54 4.93
C ILE A 30 -10.63 -1.26 4.12
N GLY A 31 -10.64 -1.34 2.79
CA GLY A 31 -10.94 -0.17 1.94
C GLY A 31 -12.28 0.47 2.31
N ASN A 32 -13.26 -0.36 2.67
CA ASN A 32 -14.58 0.08 3.11
C ASN A 32 -14.57 0.68 4.53
N ILE A 33 -13.84 0.09 5.49
CA ILE A 33 -13.74 0.60 6.87
C ILE A 33 -13.02 1.95 6.88
N VAL A 34 -11.91 2.05 6.15
CA VAL A 34 -11.10 3.29 6.04
C VAL A 34 -11.89 4.35 5.27
N GLY A 35 -12.50 3.98 4.15
CA GLY A 35 -13.36 4.88 3.36
C GLY A 35 -14.54 5.40 4.17
N ALA A 36 -15.23 4.53 4.93
CA ALA A 36 -16.36 4.91 5.77
C ALA A 36 -15.99 5.88 6.89
N LYS A 37 -14.82 5.69 7.54
CA LYS A 37 -14.35 6.60 8.59
C LYS A 37 -13.79 7.91 8.04
N LEU A 38 -13.09 7.88 6.90
CA LEU A 38 -12.67 9.11 6.22
C LEU A 38 -13.85 9.97 5.76
N ASN A 39 -15.00 9.35 5.46
CA ASN A 39 -16.22 10.05 5.08
C ASN A 39 -16.92 10.81 6.22
N SER A 40 -16.58 10.56 7.49
CA SER A 40 -17.14 11.32 8.61
C SER A 40 -16.36 12.61 8.93
N LEU A 41 -15.21 12.82 8.28
CA LEU A 41 -14.37 14.01 8.46
C LEU A 41 -14.73 15.11 7.46
N SER A 42 -14.42 16.36 7.84
CA SER A 42 -14.52 17.51 6.93
C SER A 42 -13.71 17.25 5.65
N PRO A 43 -14.18 17.64 4.45
CA PRO A 43 -13.52 17.31 3.18
C PRO A 43 -12.05 17.74 3.07
N LEU A 44 -11.70 18.87 3.70
CA LEU A 44 -10.32 19.37 3.75
C LEU A 44 -9.44 18.48 4.64
N VAL A 45 -9.93 18.18 5.85
CA VAL A 45 -9.24 17.30 6.81
C VAL A 45 -9.11 15.88 6.25
N LYS A 46 -10.14 15.39 5.55
CA LYS A 46 -10.13 14.09 4.87
C LYS A 46 -8.99 13.99 3.87
N LYS A 47 -8.83 15.00 3.01
CA LYS A 47 -7.79 15.01 1.96
C LYS A 47 -6.38 15.05 2.56
N ASP A 48 -6.18 15.87 3.57
CA ASP A 48 -4.87 15.98 4.24
C ASP A 48 -4.52 14.70 5.00
N LEU A 49 -5.49 14.10 5.70
CA LEU A 49 -5.32 12.84 6.40
C LEU A 49 -5.03 11.69 5.42
N GLU A 50 -5.76 11.64 4.31
CA GLU A 50 -5.57 10.64 3.27
C GLU A 50 -4.19 10.74 2.64
N ALA A 51 -3.75 11.96 2.30
CA ALA A 51 -2.40 12.20 1.81
C ALA A 51 -1.32 11.82 2.84
N PHE A 52 -1.54 12.11 4.12
CA PHE A 52 -0.65 11.71 5.21
C PHE A 52 -0.54 10.18 5.31
N ILE A 53 -1.65 9.46 5.33
CA ILE A 53 -1.69 7.99 5.39
C ILE A 53 -0.93 7.41 4.19
N ILE A 54 -1.26 7.86 2.97
CA ILE A 54 -0.66 7.35 1.73
C ILE A 54 0.86 7.57 1.73
N ASN A 55 1.31 8.78 2.05
CA ASN A 55 2.73 9.10 2.04
C ASN A 55 3.49 8.29 3.09
N THR A 56 2.90 8.11 4.27
CA THR A 56 3.49 7.30 5.34
C THR A 56 3.61 5.84 4.92
N VAL A 57 2.57 5.26 4.31
CA VAL A 57 2.59 3.88 3.79
C VAL A 57 3.64 3.74 2.69
N LYS A 58 3.68 4.65 1.71
CA LYS A 58 4.68 4.64 0.62
C LYS A 58 6.11 4.63 1.17
N VAL A 59 6.41 5.51 2.13
CA VAL A 59 7.75 5.58 2.73
C VAL A 59 8.08 4.31 3.50
N LYS A 60 7.15 3.77 4.30
CA LYS A 60 7.36 2.50 5.02
C LYS A 60 7.61 1.34 4.06
N MET A 61 6.83 1.24 2.99
CA MET A 61 6.97 0.19 1.99
C MET A 61 8.31 0.25 1.26
N ILE A 62 8.75 1.43 0.82
CA ILE A 62 10.07 1.63 0.20
C ILE A 62 11.19 1.19 1.15
N LYS A 63 11.13 1.63 2.42
CA LYS A 63 12.14 1.24 3.43
C LYS A 63 12.16 -0.25 3.71
N LYS A 64 11.00 -0.92 3.77
CA LYS A 64 10.93 -2.38 3.96
C LYS A 64 11.50 -3.11 2.76
N MET A 65 11.21 -2.64 1.55
CA MET A 65 11.68 -3.26 0.32
C MET A 65 13.18 -3.13 0.11
N ASP A 66 13.77 -2.01 0.51
CA ASP A 66 15.23 -1.83 0.50
C ASP A 66 15.96 -2.92 1.32
N ASN A 67 15.29 -3.53 2.32
CA ASN A 67 15.84 -4.63 3.12
C ASN A 67 15.43 -6.05 2.67
N LEU A 68 14.34 -6.17 1.91
CA LEU A 68 13.71 -7.46 1.57
C LEU A 68 13.97 -7.90 0.12
N LEU A 69 14.25 -6.96 -0.78
CA LEU A 69 14.39 -7.22 -2.21
C LEU A 69 15.83 -7.05 -2.67
N GLU A 70 16.16 -7.78 -3.73
CA GLU A 70 17.39 -7.51 -4.49
C GLU A 70 17.30 -6.16 -5.20
N LYS A 71 18.44 -5.62 -5.62
CA LYS A 71 18.58 -4.27 -6.18
C LYS A 71 17.56 -3.94 -7.29
N GLU A 72 17.26 -4.90 -8.18
CA GLU A 72 16.26 -4.73 -9.23
C GLU A 72 14.82 -4.67 -8.67
N GLY A 73 14.50 -5.50 -7.68
CA GLY A 73 13.23 -5.46 -6.96
C GLY A 73 13.02 -4.14 -6.22
N CYS A 74 14.07 -3.57 -5.62
CA CYS A 74 14.01 -2.25 -4.98
C CYS A 74 13.70 -1.12 -5.97
N LEU A 75 14.32 -1.13 -7.15
CA LEU A 75 14.04 -0.14 -8.20
C LEU A 75 12.58 -0.23 -8.67
N ASN A 76 12.08 -1.45 -8.81
CA ASN A 76 10.72 -1.76 -9.21
C ASN A 76 9.68 -1.32 -8.16
N ALA A 77 9.94 -1.60 -6.89
CA ALA A 77 9.18 -1.09 -5.77
C ALA A 77 9.12 0.44 -5.73
N ARG A 78 10.26 1.11 -5.90
CA ARG A 78 10.34 2.58 -5.93
C ARG A 78 9.50 3.15 -7.08
N LYS A 79 9.55 2.54 -8.28
CA LYS A 79 8.69 2.93 -9.41
C LYS A 79 7.20 2.76 -9.09
N LEU A 80 6.82 1.77 -8.29
CA LEU A 80 5.43 1.57 -7.88
C LEU A 80 4.95 2.68 -6.92
N PHE A 81 5.75 3.00 -5.90
CA PHE A 81 5.33 3.84 -4.78
C PHE A 81 5.65 5.33 -4.93
N LEU A 82 6.65 5.73 -5.74
CA LEU A 82 7.01 7.15 -5.94
C LEU A 82 6.08 7.88 -6.92
N ILE A 83 5.05 7.22 -7.42
CA ILE A 83 4.07 7.83 -8.32
C ILE A 83 3.15 8.77 -7.51
N PRO A 84 2.77 9.93 -8.09
CA PRO A 84 1.76 10.79 -7.49
C PRO A 84 0.43 10.02 -7.44
N VAL A 85 0.04 9.64 -6.23
CA VAL A 85 -1.22 8.95 -5.92
C VAL A 85 -1.81 9.69 -4.74
N PHE A 86 -3.07 10.08 -4.87
CA PHE A 86 -3.70 11.03 -3.95
C PHE A 86 -4.85 10.42 -3.14
N THR A 87 -5.30 9.20 -3.49
CA THR A 87 -6.33 8.48 -2.72
C THR A 87 -5.90 7.07 -2.35
N ILE A 88 -6.49 6.54 -1.27
CA ILE A 88 -6.25 5.18 -0.79
C ILE A 88 -6.74 4.16 -1.81
N GLU A 89 -7.85 4.44 -2.48
CA GLU A 89 -8.40 3.59 -3.54
C GLU A 89 -7.42 3.45 -4.73
N GLU A 90 -6.82 4.56 -5.17
CA GLU A 90 -5.85 4.55 -6.27
C GLU A 90 -4.63 3.68 -5.95
N ILE A 91 -4.07 3.81 -4.73
CA ILE A 91 -2.89 3.03 -4.34
C ILE A 91 -3.22 1.55 -4.14
N ILE A 92 -4.40 1.24 -3.57
CA ILE A 92 -4.92 -0.13 -3.46
C ILE A 92 -5.01 -0.77 -4.84
N LYS A 93 -5.72 -0.11 -5.76
CA LYS A 93 -5.91 -0.60 -7.13
C LYS A 93 -4.57 -0.86 -7.79
N ARG A 94 -3.61 0.06 -7.63
CA ARG A 94 -2.29 -0.06 -8.23
C ARG A 94 -1.48 -1.23 -7.69
N VAL A 95 -1.46 -1.42 -6.38
CA VAL A 95 -0.79 -2.58 -5.76
C VAL A 95 -1.44 -3.86 -6.26
N ASP A 96 -2.78 -3.91 -6.29
CA ASP A 96 -3.51 -5.09 -6.72
C ASP A 96 -3.30 -5.44 -8.20
N THR A 97 -3.10 -4.44 -9.06
CA THR A 97 -2.87 -4.65 -10.50
C THR A 97 -1.41 -4.90 -10.85
N THR A 98 -0.48 -4.20 -10.22
CA THR A 98 0.91 -4.10 -10.67
C THR A 98 1.87 -4.93 -9.83
N ALA A 99 1.57 -5.14 -8.54
CA ALA A 99 2.40 -5.93 -7.63
C ALA A 99 1.55 -6.72 -6.62
N PRO A 100 0.67 -7.64 -7.09
CA PRO A 100 -0.20 -8.43 -6.24
C PRO A 100 0.56 -9.28 -5.20
N GLU A 101 1.82 -9.60 -5.46
CA GLU A 101 2.73 -10.28 -4.53
C GLU A 101 3.04 -9.45 -3.27
N MET A 102 2.94 -8.11 -3.35
CA MET A 102 3.20 -7.19 -2.23
C MET A 102 1.92 -6.82 -1.48
N ARG A 103 0.76 -7.31 -1.95
CA ARG A 103 -0.58 -6.99 -1.46
C ARG A 103 -0.70 -7.14 0.06
N THR A 104 -0.33 -8.30 0.59
CA THR A 104 -0.50 -8.58 2.02
C THR A 104 0.37 -7.66 2.87
N LEU A 105 1.62 -7.44 2.46
CA LEU A 105 2.53 -6.53 3.16
C LEU A 105 1.98 -5.09 3.12
N PHE A 106 1.51 -4.66 1.95
CA PHE A 106 0.90 -3.35 1.77
C PHE A 106 -0.31 -3.13 2.67
N TYR A 107 -1.29 -4.05 2.65
CA TYR A 107 -2.48 -3.92 3.48
C TYR A 107 -2.16 -3.92 4.97
N ARG A 108 -1.18 -4.72 5.40
CA ARG A 108 -0.73 -4.71 6.79
C ARG A 108 -0.21 -3.32 7.22
N GLU A 109 0.64 -2.70 6.41
CA GLU A 109 1.13 -1.35 6.72
C GLU A 109 0.02 -0.30 6.69
N LEU A 110 -0.90 -0.42 5.73
CA LEU A 110 -2.04 0.47 5.62
C LEU A 110 -2.93 0.41 6.86
N ILE A 111 -3.25 -0.79 7.36
CA ILE A 111 -4.03 -0.99 8.59
C ILE A 111 -3.31 -0.36 9.78
N GLU A 112 -2.02 -0.67 9.97
CA GLU A 112 -1.25 -0.19 11.11
C GLU A 112 -1.23 1.35 11.17
N ILE A 113 -1.05 2.00 10.01
CA ILE A 113 -1.03 3.46 9.93
C ILE A 113 -2.43 4.05 10.16
N VAL A 114 -3.48 3.43 9.61
CA VAL A 114 -4.86 3.85 9.88
C VAL A 114 -5.18 3.74 11.36
N GLU A 115 -4.84 2.64 12.02
CA GLU A 115 -5.08 2.45 13.45
C GLU A 115 -4.28 3.43 14.31
N ASP A 116 -3.03 3.73 13.95
CA ASP A 116 -2.20 4.72 14.64
C ASP A 116 -2.77 6.15 14.49
N VAL A 117 -3.28 6.48 13.31
CA VAL A 117 -3.98 7.75 13.08
C VAL A 117 -5.29 7.80 13.87
N GLU A 118 -6.07 6.71 13.90
CA GLU A 118 -7.31 6.63 14.69
C GLU A 118 -7.08 6.81 16.19
N ARG A 119 -5.96 6.32 16.74
CA ARG A 119 -5.62 6.53 18.16
C ARG A 119 -5.19 7.96 18.49
N LYS A 120 -4.86 8.77 17.49
CA LYS A 120 -4.32 10.13 17.64
C LYS A 120 -5.37 11.22 17.39
N ILE A 121 -6.53 10.85 16.84
CA ILE A 121 -7.70 11.72 16.63
C ILE A 121 -8.65 11.53 17.81
#